data_AF-A0A2L0ESK9-F1
#
_entry.id   AF-A0A2L0ESK9-F1
#
_cell.length_a   1.000
_cell.length_b   1.000
_cell.length_c   1.000
_cell.angle_alpha   90.00
_cell.angle_beta   90.00
_cell.angle_gamma   90.00
#
_symmetry.space_group_name_H-M   'P 1'
#
loop_
_entity.id
_entity.type
_entity.pdbx_description
1 polymer ?
#
loop_
_entity_poly.entity_id
_entity_poly.type
_entity_poly.pdbx_seq_one_letter_code
_entity_poly.pdbx_strand_id
1 'polypeptide(L)'
;MSTDEDVTTAGRFAALDRKLKASWEDLFARSRLLKTIQEGRIDKQLYAIYLMETYHYTLHNARNQALVGVRALDIGIPYLKFCFEHATEETGHEHMALHDLLALGLPKEALKIPPPLPMTEALIAYLYWISATGNPLRRLGYSFWAESSYDYVMPLINRVKEDLDLKPAQMTFFVAHSKIDEDHAEQVRRMITQNCKTEQDWQDVERAMTTSLRLMGNMMEEVYAEYERLRREQSPGYAFLGLMK
;
A
#
# COMPACT_ATOMS: atom_id res chain seq x y z
N MET A 1 6.40 -33.20 -27.18
CA MET A 1 6.13 -31.79 -27.54
C MET A 1 4.80 -31.45 -26.91
N SER A 2 4.84 -30.88 -25.70
CA SER A 2 3.64 -30.43 -25.01
C SER A 2 3.21 -29.13 -25.68
N THR A 3 1.98 -29.11 -26.18
CA THR A 3 1.32 -27.93 -26.73
C THR A 3 1.22 -26.88 -25.63
N ASP A 4 1.80 -25.70 -25.84
CA ASP A 4 1.49 -24.51 -25.06
C ASP A 4 -0.02 -24.35 -25.06
N GLU A 5 -0.66 -24.60 -23.93
CA GLU A 5 -2.04 -24.19 -23.72
C GLU A 5 -2.09 -22.69 -23.97
N ASP A 6 -3.02 -22.29 -24.83
CA ASP A 6 -3.34 -20.91 -25.12
C ASP A 6 -3.77 -20.26 -23.79
N VAL A 7 -2.82 -19.74 -23.00
CA VAL A 7 -3.09 -19.17 -21.69
C VAL A 7 -3.83 -17.87 -21.93
N THR A 8 -5.16 -17.98 -21.99
CA THR A 8 -6.07 -16.85 -22.17
C THR A 8 -5.77 -15.77 -21.13
N THR A 9 -6.02 -14.50 -21.48
CA THR A 9 -5.93 -13.37 -20.54
C THR A 9 -6.68 -13.65 -19.23
N ALA A 10 -7.85 -14.30 -19.32
CA ALA A 10 -8.62 -14.72 -18.16
C ALA A 10 -7.85 -15.73 -17.28
N GLY A 11 -7.20 -16.72 -17.89
CA GLY A 11 -6.34 -17.68 -17.17
C GLY A 11 -5.16 -17.01 -16.47
N ARG A 12 -4.55 -15.99 -17.08
CA ARG A 12 -3.45 -15.22 -16.49
C ARG A 12 -3.90 -14.39 -15.29
N PHE A 13 -5.03 -13.69 -15.39
CA PHE A 13 -5.61 -12.99 -14.24
C PHE A 13 -5.99 -13.95 -13.11
N ALA A 14 -6.59 -15.10 -13.43
CA ALA A 14 -6.88 -16.10 -12.41
C ALA A 14 -5.61 -16.60 -11.68
N ALA A 15 -4.46 -16.67 -12.37
CA ALA A 15 -3.19 -16.98 -11.74
C ALA A 15 -2.68 -15.85 -10.83
N LEU A 16 -2.73 -14.59 -11.30
CA LEU A 16 -2.39 -13.42 -10.47
C LEU A 16 -3.27 -13.33 -9.22
N ASP A 17 -4.59 -13.50 -9.36
CA ASP A 17 -5.55 -13.45 -8.26
C ASP A 17 -5.27 -14.55 -7.23
N ARG A 18 -4.92 -15.77 -7.66
CA ARG A 18 -4.49 -16.85 -6.74
C ARG A 18 -3.21 -16.48 -5.99
N LYS A 19 -2.23 -15.88 -6.66
CA LYS A 19 -0.96 -15.45 -6.03
C LYS A 19 -1.18 -14.30 -5.06
N LEU A 20 -2.04 -13.35 -5.42
CA LEU A 20 -2.43 -12.23 -4.57
C LEU A 20 -3.11 -12.74 -3.30
N LYS A 21 -4.11 -13.62 -3.44
CA LYS A 21 -4.80 -14.24 -2.32
C LYS A 21 -3.83 -14.95 -1.37
N ALA A 22 -2.95 -15.80 -1.91
CA ALA A 22 -1.95 -16.50 -1.10
C ALA A 22 -0.99 -15.54 -0.38
N SER A 23 -0.63 -14.41 -1.01
CA SER A 23 0.22 -13.38 -0.41
C SER A 23 -0.48 -12.64 0.74
N TRP A 24 -1.78 -12.36 0.61
CA TRP A 24 -2.58 -11.83 1.69
C TRP A 24 -2.73 -12.84 2.84
N GLU A 25 -3.07 -14.09 2.55
CA GLU A 25 -3.18 -15.15 3.58
C GLU A 25 -1.89 -15.29 4.39
N ASP A 26 -0.75 -15.29 3.71
CA ASP A 26 0.57 -15.31 4.35
C ASP A 26 0.84 -14.04 5.18
N LEU A 27 0.47 -12.85 4.67
CA LEU A 27 0.59 -11.61 5.43
C LEU A 27 -0.26 -11.63 6.73
N PHE A 28 -1.51 -12.07 6.65
CA PHE A 28 -2.40 -12.24 7.80
C PHE A 28 -1.84 -13.25 8.81
N ALA A 29 -1.27 -14.35 8.32
CA ALA A 29 -0.69 -15.38 9.18
C ALA A 29 0.57 -14.90 9.93
N ARG A 30 1.33 -13.95 9.36
CA ARG A 30 2.63 -13.52 9.90
C ARG A 30 2.55 -12.22 10.71
N SER A 31 1.75 -11.25 10.28
CA SER A 31 1.78 -9.88 10.83
C SER A 31 1.22 -9.79 12.25
N ARG A 32 2.05 -9.34 13.20
CA ARG A 32 1.62 -9.09 14.59
C ARG A 32 0.65 -7.93 14.71
N LEU A 33 0.79 -6.92 13.85
CA LEU A 33 -0.15 -5.80 13.76
C LEU A 33 -1.54 -6.27 13.36
N LEU A 34 -1.64 -7.07 12.29
CA LEU A 34 -2.95 -7.56 11.81
C LEU A 34 -3.64 -8.45 12.84
N LYS A 35 -2.90 -9.36 13.47
CA LYS A 35 -3.43 -10.19 14.58
C LYS A 35 -3.94 -9.35 15.74
N THR A 36 -3.20 -8.30 16.11
CA THR A 36 -3.59 -7.39 17.20
C THR A 36 -4.90 -6.67 16.88
N ILE A 37 -5.12 -6.27 15.63
CA ILE A 37 -6.41 -5.71 15.18
C ILE A 37 -7.51 -6.78 15.24
N GLN A 38 -7.28 -7.98 14.69
CA GLN A 38 -8.27 -9.06 14.69
C GLN A 38 -8.73 -9.46 16.10
N GLU A 39 -7.80 -9.45 17.05
CA GLU A 39 -8.05 -9.76 18.46
C GLU A 39 -8.68 -8.60 19.25
N GLY A 40 -8.80 -7.40 18.66
CA GLY A 40 -9.38 -6.23 19.32
C GLY A 40 -8.47 -5.56 20.34
N ARG A 41 -7.16 -5.66 20.13
CA ARG A 41 -6.13 -5.16 21.06
C ARG A 41 -5.37 -3.95 20.51
N ILE A 42 -5.86 -3.33 19.44
CA ILE A 42 -5.25 -2.12 18.89
C ILE A 42 -5.52 -0.93 19.82
N ASP A 43 -4.55 -0.04 19.95
CA ASP A 43 -4.70 1.25 20.61
C ASP A 43 -4.32 2.41 19.66
N LYS A 44 -4.55 3.64 20.12
CA LYS A 44 -4.23 4.85 19.33
C LYS A 44 -2.75 4.98 19.04
N GLN A 45 -1.86 4.47 19.89
CA GLN A 45 -0.41 4.60 19.70
C GLN A 45 0.05 3.70 18.55
N LEU A 46 -0.37 2.42 18.54
CA LEU A 46 -0.09 1.51 17.44
C LEU A 46 -0.66 2.03 16.11
N TYR A 47 -1.90 2.53 16.13
CA TYR A 47 -2.51 3.10 14.94
C TYR A 47 -1.78 4.36 14.45
N ALA A 48 -1.32 5.23 15.36
CA ALA A 48 -0.55 6.41 15.01
C ALA A 48 0.78 6.08 14.34
N ILE A 49 1.53 5.09 14.84
CA ILE A 49 2.79 4.65 14.22
C ILE A 49 2.50 4.12 12.81
N TYR A 50 1.45 3.32 12.65
CA TYR A 50 1.03 2.84 11.33
C TYR A 50 0.70 3.99 10.37
N LEU A 51 -0.05 5.01 10.81
CA LEU A 51 -0.40 6.17 9.97
C LEU A 51 0.82 7.01 9.57
N MET A 52 1.86 7.10 10.42
CA MET A 52 3.12 7.77 10.06
C MET A 52 3.84 7.04 8.93
N GLU A 53 3.93 5.72 8.99
CA GLU A 53 4.55 4.95 7.90
C GLU A 53 3.70 4.99 6.62
N THR A 54 2.37 5.00 6.75
CA THR A 54 1.45 5.23 5.62
C THR A 54 1.67 6.61 4.99
N TYR A 55 1.78 7.66 5.79
CA TYR A 55 2.14 8.99 5.31
C TYR A 55 3.46 8.96 4.52
N HIS A 56 4.49 8.30 5.05
CA HIS A 56 5.80 8.25 4.41
C HIS A 56 5.76 7.61 3.04
N TYR A 57 5.19 6.41 2.86
CA TYR A 57 5.21 5.78 1.53
C TYR A 57 4.22 6.44 0.57
N THR A 58 3.02 6.84 1.04
CA THR A 58 2.01 7.49 0.18
C THR A 58 2.52 8.80 -0.41
N LEU A 59 3.32 9.56 0.35
CA LEU A 59 3.99 10.76 -0.15
C LEU A 59 4.75 10.49 -1.46
N HIS A 60 5.24 9.27 -1.68
CA HIS A 60 6.01 8.93 -2.87
C HIS A 60 5.18 8.32 -4.02
N ASN A 61 3.91 7.94 -3.81
CA ASN A 61 3.11 7.19 -4.79
C ASN A 61 2.89 7.95 -6.11
N ALA A 62 2.39 9.18 -6.03
CA ALA A 62 2.21 10.04 -7.21
C ALA A 62 3.51 10.20 -8.02
N ARG A 63 4.64 10.39 -7.31
CA ARG A 63 5.96 10.62 -7.91
C ARG A 63 6.50 9.39 -8.63
N ASN A 64 6.43 8.22 -7.98
CA ASN A 64 6.89 6.98 -8.61
C ASN A 64 5.95 6.53 -9.75
N GLN A 65 4.66 6.87 -9.71
CA GLN A 65 3.72 6.67 -10.83
C GLN A 65 4.08 7.55 -12.03
N ALA A 66 4.29 8.84 -11.82
CA ALA A 66 4.69 9.75 -12.89
C ALA A 66 6.05 9.36 -13.51
N LEU A 67 6.98 8.86 -12.70
CA LEU A 67 8.31 8.44 -13.14
C LEU A 67 8.26 7.36 -14.23
N VAL A 68 7.29 6.43 -14.21
CA VAL A 68 7.11 5.46 -15.29
C VAL A 68 6.87 6.17 -16.61
N GLY A 69 5.96 7.15 -16.64
CA GLY A 69 5.63 7.93 -17.83
C GLY A 69 6.76 8.83 -18.31
N VAL A 70 7.57 9.38 -17.40
CA VAL A 70 8.77 10.16 -17.75
C VAL A 70 9.85 9.29 -18.40
N ARG A 71 10.03 8.07 -17.88
CA ARG A 71 11.15 7.21 -18.25
C ARG A 71 10.86 6.31 -19.44
N ALA A 72 9.62 5.83 -19.59
CA ALA A 72 9.27 4.86 -20.62
C ALA A 72 8.97 5.57 -21.95
N LEU A 73 9.90 5.47 -22.92
CA LEU A 73 9.76 6.12 -24.22
C LEU A 73 8.95 5.30 -25.24
N ASP A 74 8.93 3.98 -25.10
CA ASP A 74 8.32 3.05 -26.06
C ASP A 74 6.97 2.48 -25.57
N ILE A 75 6.24 3.21 -24.73
CA ILE A 75 4.90 2.81 -24.27
C ILE A 75 3.78 3.46 -25.09
N GLY A 76 2.65 2.76 -25.20
CA GLY A 76 1.47 3.30 -25.89
C GLY A 76 0.90 4.53 -25.19
N ILE A 77 0.35 5.47 -25.98
CA ILE A 77 -0.28 6.70 -25.48
C ILE A 77 -1.33 6.45 -24.37
N PRO A 78 -2.19 5.42 -24.43
CA PRO A 78 -3.13 5.15 -23.34
C PRO A 78 -2.44 4.86 -22.00
N TYR A 79 -1.32 4.12 -22.01
CA TYR A 79 -0.58 3.82 -20.78
C TYR A 79 0.20 5.03 -20.28
N LEU A 80 0.75 5.84 -21.18
CA LEU A 80 1.39 7.11 -20.82
C LEU A 80 0.41 8.06 -20.12
N LYS A 81 -0.81 8.19 -20.65
CA LYS A 81 -1.88 8.99 -20.02
C LYS A 81 -2.24 8.46 -18.64
N PHE A 82 -2.48 7.15 -18.53
CA PHE A 82 -2.73 6.49 -17.24
C PHE A 82 -1.64 6.81 -16.22
N CYS A 83 -0.36 6.80 -16.61
CA CYS A 83 0.74 7.11 -15.70
C CYS A 83 0.70 8.53 -15.12
N PHE A 84 0.19 9.52 -15.86
CA PHE A 84 0.12 10.91 -15.38
C PHE A 84 -1.23 11.24 -14.74
N GLU A 85 -2.31 10.68 -15.25
CA GLU A 85 -3.67 10.83 -14.69
C GLU A 85 -3.72 10.22 -13.29
N HIS A 86 -3.30 8.96 -13.14
CA HIS A 86 -3.27 8.28 -11.84
C HIS A 86 -2.26 8.90 -10.87
N ALA A 87 -1.17 9.50 -11.37
CA ALA A 87 -0.26 10.27 -10.52
C ALA A 87 -0.91 11.56 -9.99
N THR A 88 -1.76 12.20 -10.82
CA THR A 88 -2.50 13.39 -10.42
C THR A 88 -3.54 13.06 -9.36
N GLU A 89 -4.25 11.95 -9.53
CA GLU A 89 -5.23 11.44 -8.55
C GLU A 89 -4.57 11.15 -7.20
N GLU A 90 -3.41 10.48 -7.19
CA GLU A 90 -2.67 10.16 -5.97
C GLU A 90 -2.01 11.36 -5.27
N THR A 91 -2.00 12.54 -5.89
CA THR A 91 -1.28 13.70 -5.35
C THR A 91 -1.98 14.24 -4.10
N GLY A 92 -1.27 14.24 -2.98
CA GLY A 92 -1.76 14.78 -1.72
C GLY A 92 -2.52 13.76 -0.86
N HIS A 93 -2.62 12.50 -1.28
CA HIS A 93 -3.24 11.43 -0.48
C HIS A 93 -2.54 11.23 0.88
N GLU A 94 -1.24 11.55 0.99
CA GLU A 94 -0.52 11.53 2.25
C GLU A 94 -1.13 12.48 3.30
N HIS A 95 -1.77 13.57 2.86
CA HIS A 95 -2.44 14.50 3.76
C HIS A 95 -3.66 13.89 4.45
N MET A 96 -4.29 12.86 3.87
CA MET A 96 -5.37 12.13 4.53
C MET A 96 -4.84 11.31 5.71
N ALA A 97 -3.70 10.61 5.54
CA ALA A 97 -3.05 9.90 6.65
C ALA A 97 -2.58 10.86 7.75
N LEU A 98 -2.03 12.01 7.38
CA LEU A 98 -1.64 13.06 8.33
C LEU A 98 -2.86 13.65 9.06
N HIS A 99 -3.96 13.88 8.34
CA HIS A 99 -5.22 14.34 8.91
C HIS A 99 -5.75 13.34 9.95
N ASP A 100 -5.78 12.05 9.60
CA ASP A 100 -6.27 10.99 10.48
C ASP A 100 -5.38 10.86 11.73
N LEU A 101 -4.07 11.01 11.59
CA LEU A 101 -3.11 11.03 12.70
C LEU A 101 -3.38 12.18 13.68
N LEU A 102 -3.63 13.39 13.17
CA LEU A 102 -4.02 14.54 14.00
C LEU A 102 -5.37 14.31 14.68
N ALA A 103 -6.29 13.61 14.01
CA ALA A 103 -7.61 13.29 14.53
C ALA A 103 -7.62 12.28 15.70
N LEU A 104 -6.46 11.65 16.02
CA LEU A 104 -6.31 10.76 17.18
C LEU A 104 -6.15 11.49 18.52
N GLY A 105 -6.13 12.84 18.52
CA GLY A 105 -6.11 13.65 19.74
C GLY A 105 -4.72 14.09 20.20
N LEU A 106 -3.72 14.03 19.31
CA LEU A 106 -2.42 14.67 19.54
C LEU A 106 -2.54 16.20 19.44
N PRO A 107 -1.96 16.97 20.37
CA PRO A 107 -1.75 18.39 20.16
C PRO A 107 -0.91 18.62 18.91
N LYS A 108 -1.34 19.52 18.03
CA LYS A 108 -0.68 19.77 16.73
C LYS A 108 0.79 20.15 16.91
N GLU A 109 1.10 20.90 17.96
CA GLU A 109 2.44 21.37 18.29
C GLU A 109 3.36 20.25 18.82
N ALA A 110 2.77 19.16 19.30
CA ALA A 110 3.48 17.99 19.78
C ALA A 110 3.74 16.95 18.67
N LEU A 111 3.02 17.04 17.55
CA LEU A 111 3.17 16.09 16.45
C LEU A 111 4.57 16.23 15.83
N LYS A 112 5.31 15.13 15.85
CA LYS A 112 6.56 14.96 15.12
C LYS A 112 6.43 13.75 14.22
N ILE A 113 6.76 13.89 12.94
CA ILE A 113 6.88 12.75 12.05
C ILE A 113 8.36 12.38 12.04
N PRO A 114 8.77 11.27 12.67
CA PRO A 114 10.16 10.82 12.62
C PRO A 114 10.57 10.45 11.18
N PRO A 115 11.85 10.19 10.90
CA PRO A 115 12.22 9.54 9.66
C PRO A 115 11.49 8.19 9.49
N PRO A 116 11.18 7.76 8.25
CA PRO A 116 10.53 6.49 8.00
C PRO A 116 11.31 5.32 8.60
N LEU A 117 10.59 4.26 8.98
CA LEU A 117 11.21 3.00 9.40
C LEU A 117 11.97 2.35 8.22
N PRO A 118 13.02 1.56 8.48
CA PRO A 118 13.85 0.97 7.42
C PRO A 118 13.08 0.18 6.35
N MET A 119 12.03 -0.55 6.73
CA MET A 119 11.20 -1.29 5.78
C MET A 119 10.24 -0.40 5.00
N THR A 120 9.85 0.75 5.53
CA THR A 120 9.15 1.81 4.79
C THR A 120 10.08 2.42 3.74
N GLU A 121 11.33 2.73 4.11
CA GLU A 121 12.36 3.17 3.15
C GLU A 121 12.62 2.12 2.07
N ALA A 122 12.67 0.84 2.43
CA ALA A 122 12.84 -0.25 1.47
C ALA A 122 11.67 -0.36 0.50
N LEU A 123 10.43 -0.19 0.97
CA LEU A 123 9.24 -0.14 0.10
C LEU A 123 9.33 1.06 -0.85
N ILE A 124 9.61 2.25 -0.34
CA ILE A 124 9.77 3.47 -1.14
C ILE A 124 10.85 3.27 -2.22
N ALA A 125 12.04 2.80 -1.82
CA ALA A 125 13.16 2.55 -2.72
C ALA A 125 12.80 1.52 -3.79
N TYR A 126 12.10 0.44 -3.42
CA TYR A 126 11.64 -0.58 -4.35
C TYR A 126 10.67 -0.01 -5.38
N LEU A 127 9.69 0.79 -4.96
CA LEU A 127 8.70 1.40 -5.85
C LEU A 127 9.34 2.37 -6.85
N TYR A 128 10.30 3.20 -6.41
CA TYR A 128 11.08 4.01 -7.34
C TYR A 128 11.93 3.16 -8.27
N TRP A 129 12.59 2.12 -7.76
CA TRP A 129 13.44 1.24 -8.57
C TRP A 129 12.69 0.57 -9.71
N ILE A 130 11.53 -0.04 -9.43
CA ILE A 130 10.72 -0.68 -10.48
C ILE A 130 10.08 0.32 -11.44
N SER A 131 9.90 1.58 -11.00
CA SER A 131 9.38 2.65 -11.85
C SER A 131 10.46 3.25 -12.75
N ALA A 132 11.70 3.28 -12.27
CA ALA A 132 12.87 3.83 -12.97
C ALA A 132 13.57 2.84 -13.89
N THR A 133 13.38 1.52 -13.73
CA THR A 133 14.23 0.51 -14.38
C THR A 133 13.46 -0.68 -14.93
N GLY A 134 14.05 -1.37 -15.91
CA GLY A 134 13.51 -2.61 -16.47
C GLY A 134 12.18 -2.42 -17.22
N ASN A 135 11.32 -3.43 -17.16
CA ASN A 135 10.02 -3.41 -17.84
C ASN A 135 9.09 -2.35 -17.20
N PRO A 136 8.60 -1.34 -17.97
CA PRO A 136 7.74 -0.29 -17.43
C PRO A 136 6.43 -0.80 -16.84
N LEU A 137 5.96 -1.98 -17.26
CA LEU A 137 4.70 -2.56 -16.82
C LEU A 137 4.75 -3.08 -15.38
N ARG A 138 5.95 -3.27 -14.80
CA ARG A 138 6.13 -3.81 -13.44
C ARG A 138 5.33 -3.06 -12.39
N ARG A 139 5.28 -1.72 -12.47
CA ARG A 139 4.56 -0.91 -11.47
C ARG A 139 3.06 -1.23 -11.42
N LEU A 140 2.46 -1.71 -12.51
CA LEU A 140 1.07 -2.18 -12.51
C LEU A 140 0.84 -3.33 -11.53
N GLY A 141 1.86 -4.11 -11.18
CA GLY A 141 1.76 -5.12 -10.13
C GLY A 141 1.52 -4.55 -8.73
N TYR A 142 2.13 -3.41 -8.41
CA TYR A 142 1.85 -2.71 -7.15
C TYR A 142 0.42 -2.17 -7.15
N SER A 143 0.03 -1.45 -8.20
CA SER A 143 -1.36 -0.96 -8.35
C SER A 143 -2.37 -2.11 -8.32
N PHE A 144 -2.07 -3.27 -8.91
CA PHE A 144 -3.01 -4.38 -8.96
C PHE A 144 -3.45 -4.86 -7.58
N TRP A 145 -2.53 -5.00 -6.62
CA TRP A 145 -2.94 -5.39 -5.27
C TRP A 145 -3.44 -4.21 -4.44
N ALA A 146 -2.88 -3.00 -4.65
CA ALA A 146 -3.25 -1.82 -3.89
C ALA A 146 -4.74 -1.47 -4.14
N GLU A 147 -5.14 -1.37 -5.40
CA GLU A 147 -6.52 -1.02 -5.79
C GLU A 147 -7.51 -2.19 -5.63
N SER A 148 -7.04 -3.38 -5.26
CA SER A 148 -7.88 -4.56 -4.98
C SER A 148 -7.72 -5.05 -3.54
N SER A 149 -7.18 -4.20 -2.66
CA SER A 149 -6.89 -4.56 -1.28
C SER A 149 -8.14 -4.49 -0.38
N TYR A 150 -9.16 -3.74 -0.81
CA TYR A 150 -10.34 -3.40 -0.03
C TYR A 150 -11.01 -4.57 0.69
N ASP A 151 -11.31 -5.65 -0.04
CA ASP A 151 -11.97 -6.84 0.51
C ASP A 151 -11.17 -7.50 1.64
N TYR A 152 -9.85 -7.39 1.60
CA TYR A 152 -8.95 -7.92 2.62
C TYR A 152 -8.87 -6.99 3.83
N VAL A 153 -8.79 -5.69 3.61
CA VAL A 153 -8.51 -4.71 4.68
C VAL A 153 -9.77 -4.20 5.38
N MET A 154 -10.94 -4.25 4.76
CA MET A 154 -12.17 -3.69 5.34
C MET A 154 -12.60 -4.26 6.68
N PRO A 155 -12.57 -5.59 6.90
CA PRO A 155 -12.87 -6.15 8.20
C PRO A 155 -11.94 -5.59 9.29
N LEU A 156 -10.68 -5.31 8.95
CA LEU A 156 -9.70 -4.71 9.87
C LEU A 156 -10.01 -3.23 10.11
N ILE A 157 -10.29 -2.46 9.07
CA ILE A 157 -10.62 -1.02 9.17
C ILE A 157 -11.86 -0.83 10.06
N ASN A 158 -12.90 -1.65 9.85
CA ASN A 158 -14.10 -1.62 10.70
C ASN A 158 -13.77 -1.94 12.16
N ARG A 159 -12.89 -2.92 12.40
CA ARG A 159 -12.46 -3.26 13.76
C ARG A 159 -11.66 -2.14 14.42
N VAL A 160 -10.71 -1.52 13.71
CA VAL A 160 -9.97 -0.34 14.20
C VAL A 160 -10.92 0.80 14.54
N LYS A 161 -11.91 1.04 13.68
CA LYS A 161 -12.94 2.06 13.91
C LYS A 161 -13.72 1.81 15.20
N GLU A 162 -14.16 0.58 15.40
CA GLU A 162 -14.95 0.17 16.59
C GLU A 162 -14.11 0.21 17.87
N ASP A 163 -12.92 -0.40 17.87
CA ASP A 163 -12.06 -0.51 19.07
C ASP A 163 -11.55 0.86 19.54
N LEU A 164 -11.34 1.80 18.61
CA LEU A 164 -10.82 3.15 18.91
C LEU A 164 -11.91 4.23 18.97
N ASP A 165 -13.19 3.86 18.83
CA ASP A 165 -14.35 4.77 18.76
C ASP A 165 -14.15 5.93 17.75
N LEU A 166 -13.65 5.59 16.56
CA LEU A 166 -13.35 6.56 15.51
C LEU A 166 -14.57 6.82 14.62
N LYS A 167 -14.75 8.09 14.26
CA LYS A 167 -15.75 8.49 13.26
C LYS A 167 -15.17 8.34 11.85
N PRO A 168 -16.01 8.17 10.81
CA PRO A 168 -15.53 8.14 9.41
C PRO A 168 -14.69 9.37 9.03
N ALA A 169 -15.01 10.54 9.59
CA ALA A 169 -14.25 11.76 9.40
C ALA A 169 -12.83 11.72 10.01
N GLN A 170 -12.48 10.70 10.80
CA GLN A 170 -11.15 10.50 11.40
C GLN A 170 -10.40 9.32 10.75
N MET A 171 -10.95 8.77 9.66
CA MET A 171 -10.40 7.66 8.87
C MET A 171 -10.49 7.99 7.38
N THR A 172 -10.19 9.24 7.03
CA THR A 172 -10.32 9.80 5.68
C THR A 172 -9.47 9.06 4.65
N PHE A 173 -8.27 8.59 5.02
CA PHE A 173 -7.40 7.84 4.13
C PHE A 173 -8.10 6.57 3.63
N PHE A 174 -8.60 5.75 4.55
CA PHE A 174 -9.29 4.51 4.21
C PHE A 174 -10.66 4.74 3.56
N VAL A 175 -11.39 5.78 3.97
CA VAL A 175 -12.68 6.11 3.37
C VAL A 175 -12.52 6.55 1.90
N ALA A 176 -11.50 7.33 1.57
CA ALA A 176 -11.21 7.68 0.17
C ALA A 176 -10.92 6.44 -0.68
N HIS A 177 -10.06 5.56 -0.17
CA HIS A 177 -9.69 4.31 -0.85
C HIS A 177 -10.79 3.23 -0.80
N SER A 178 -11.90 3.44 -0.06
CA SER A 178 -13.05 2.53 -0.05
C SER A 178 -14.06 2.74 -1.18
N LYS A 179 -14.19 3.99 -1.65
CA LYS A 179 -15.27 4.42 -2.54
C LYS A 179 -14.82 4.60 -3.99
N ILE A 180 -13.52 4.72 -4.21
CA ILE A 180 -12.89 5.03 -5.50
C ILE A 180 -12.30 3.76 -6.15
N ASP A 181 -12.11 2.68 -5.39
CA ASP A 181 -11.20 1.57 -5.74
C ASP A 181 -11.69 0.62 -6.83
N GLU A 182 -13.00 0.39 -6.98
CA GLU A 182 -13.52 -0.56 -7.98
C GLU A 182 -13.19 -0.12 -9.42
N ASP A 183 -13.35 1.18 -9.70
CA ASP A 183 -13.03 1.76 -11.00
C ASP A 183 -11.52 1.71 -11.27
N HIS A 184 -10.68 1.96 -10.25
CA HIS A 184 -9.23 1.88 -10.36
C HIS A 184 -8.74 0.44 -10.60
N ALA A 185 -9.31 -0.54 -9.89
CA ALA A 185 -9.01 -1.95 -10.10
C ALA A 185 -9.30 -2.38 -11.55
N GLU A 186 -10.44 -1.96 -12.11
CA GLU A 186 -10.79 -2.22 -13.51
C GLU A 186 -9.80 -1.52 -14.47
N GLN A 187 -9.46 -0.25 -14.20
CA GLN A 187 -8.49 0.49 -15.01
C GLN A 187 -7.11 -0.18 -15.02
N VAL A 188 -6.61 -0.65 -13.88
CA VAL A 188 -5.35 -1.37 -13.77
C VAL A 188 -5.39 -2.67 -14.57
N ARG A 189 -6.46 -3.48 -14.42
CA ARG A 189 -6.65 -4.71 -15.22
C ARG A 189 -6.71 -4.42 -16.72
N ARG A 190 -7.36 -3.33 -17.11
CA ARG A 190 -7.39 -2.86 -18.51
C ARG A 190 -5.99 -2.52 -19.00
N MET A 191 -5.19 -1.80 -18.22
CA MET A 191 -3.80 -1.46 -18.59
C MET A 191 -2.93 -2.71 -18.73
N ILE A 192 -3.03 -3.68 -17.83
CA ILE A 192 -2.32 -4.96 -17.93
C ILE A 192 -2.74 -5.69 -19.21
N THR A 193 -4.05 -5.80 -19.48
CA THR A 193 -4.58 -6.47 -20.68
C THR A 193 -4.07 -5.83 -21.98
N GLN A 194 -4.05 -4.49 -22.02
CA GLN A 194 -3.68 -3.76 -23.21
C GLN A 194 -2.18 -3.78 -23.49
N ASN A 195 -1.33 -3.90 -22.47
CA ASN A 195 0.12 -3.69 -22.61
C ASN A 195 0.97 -4.96 -22.39
N CYS A 196 0.55 -5.92 -21.57
CA CYS A 196 1.31 -7.15 -21.38
C CYS A 196 1.15 -8.08 -22.60
N LYS A 197 2.21 -8.22 -23.40
CA LYS A 197 2.21 -9.00 -24.67
C LYS A 197 2.98 -10.30 -24.58
N THR A 198 3.93 -10.37 -23.66
CA THR A 198 4.83 -11.52 -23.49
C THR A 198 4.63 -12.16 -22.13
N GLU A 199 5.06 -13.41 -22.00
CA GLU A 199 5.07 -14.07 -20.71
C GLU A 199 5.92 -13.31 -19.67
N GLN A 200 7.03 -12.71 -20.10
CA GLN A 200 7.88 -11.92 -19.23
C GLN A 200 7.16 -10.70 -18.65
N ASP A 201 6.24 -10.07 -19.39
CA ASP A 201 5.46 -8.92 -18.89
C ASP A 201 4.60 -9.31 -17.70
N TRP A 202 3.91 -10.45 -17.79
CA TRP A 202 3.05 -10.95 -16.72
C TRP A 202 3.85 -11.40 -15.50
N GLN A 203 4.99 -12.06 -15.71
CA GLN A 203 5.90 -12.45 -14.63
C GLN A 203 6.50 -11.24 -13.91
N ASP A 204 6.79 -10.18 -14.65
CA ASP A 204 7.31 -8.93 -14.11
C ASP A 204 6.25 -8.18 -13.27
N VAL A 205 4.99 -8.17 -13.72
CA VAL A 205 3.83 -7.68 -12.93
C VAL A 205 3.64 -8.52 -11.67
N GLU A 206 3.61 -9.85 -11.77
CA GLU A 206 3.45 -10.75 -10.62
C GLU A 206 4.56 -10.54 -9.59
N ARG A 207 5.82 -10.44 -10.05
CA ARG A 207 6.97 -10.24 -9.17
C ARG A 207 6.87 -8.91 -8.42
N ALA A 208 6.49 -7.84 -9.11
CA ALA A 208 6.30 -6.53 -8.49
C ALA A 208 5.17 -6.54 -7.46
N MET A 209 4.04 -7.17 -7.80
CA MET A 209 2.89 -7.36 -6.92
C MET A 209 3.30 -8.07 -5.63
N THR A 210 3.85 -9.28 -5.75
CA THR A 210 4.23 -10.11 -4.59
C THR A 210 5.35 -9.49 -3.76
N THR A 211 6.33 -8.86 -4.41
CA THR A 211 7.45 -8.22 -3.68
C THR A 211 7.00 -6.98 -2.92
N SER A 212 6.22 -6.10 -3.54
CA SER A 212 5.73 -4.88 -2.88
C SER A 212 4.77 -5.19 -1.73
N LEU A 213 3.88 -6.17 -1.88
CA LEU A 213 3.01 -6.62 -0.78
C LEU A 213 3.82 -7.26 0.37
N ARG A 214 4.90 -8.00 0.05
CA ARG A 214 5.81 -8.51 1.09
C ARG A 214 6.53 -7.39 1.83
N LEU A 215 6.99 -6.34 1.13
CA LEU A 215 7.63 -5.18 1.75
C LEU A 215 6.63 -4.41 2.64
N MET A 216 5.38 -4.27 2.19
CA MET A 216 4.28 -3.73 3.02
C MET A 216 4.09 -4.54 4.30
N GLY A 217 4.15 -5.87 4.20
CA GLY A 217 4.08 -6.74 5.38
C GLY A 217 5.24 -6.55 6.36
N ASN A 218 6.45 -6.40 5.85
CA ASN A 218 7.63 -6.14 6.67
C ASN A 218 7.57 -4.75 7.32
N MET A 219 7.02 -3.75 6.63
CA MET A 219 6.75 -2.43 7.22
C MET A 219 5.78 -2.55 8.40
N MET A 220 4.66 -3.27 8.26
CA MET A 220 3.72 -3.50 9.37
C MET A 220 4.36 -4.21 10.56
N GLU A 221 5.32 -5.09 10.30
CA GLU A 221 6.07 -5.80 11.33
C GLU A 221 7.03 -4.87 12.09
N GLU A 222 7.71 -3.93 11.40
CA GLU A 222 8.51 -2.90 12.05
C GLU A 222 7.67 -1.90 12.84
N VAL A 223 6.49 -1.52 12.33
CA VAL A 223 5.50 -0.72 13.08
C VAL A 223 5.19 -1.38 14.42
N TYR A 224 4.93 -2.70 14.42
CA TYR A 224 4.63 -3.41 15.66
C TYR A 224 5.86 -3.50 16.59
N ALA A 225 7.05 -3.76 16.04
CA ALA A 225 8.29 -3.78 16.83
C ALA A 225 8.57 -2.41 17.48
N GLU A 226 8.30 -1.31 16.78
CA GLU A 226 8.46 0.04 17.31
C GLU A 226 7.41 0.37 18.37
N TYR A 227 6.18 -0.10 18.20
CA TYR A 227 5.14 -0.04 19.24
C TYR A 227 5.57 -0.79 20.52
N GLU A 228 6.19 -1.96 20.41
CA GLU A 228 6.74 -2.66 21.58
C GLU A 228 7.87 -1.89 22.28
N ARG A 229 8.74 -1.22 21.50
CA ARG A 229 9.79 -0.36 22.06
C ARG A 229 9.20 0.84 22.77
N LEU A 230 8.20 1.50 22.18
CA LEU A 230 7.46 2.59 22.81
C LEU A 230 6.85 2.14 24.15
N ARG A 231 6.25 0.95 24.17
CA ARG A 231 5.65 0.37 25.39
C ARG A 231 6.65 0.09 26.51
N ARG A 232 7.93 -0.04 26.17
CA ARG A 232 9.07 -0.21 27.10
C ARG A 232 9.85 1.08 27.34
N GLU A 233 9.35 2.23 26.86
CA GLU A 233 10.01 3.54 26.95
C GLU A 233 11.37 3.60 26.23
N GLN A 234 11.56 2.76 25.21
CA GLN A 234 12.79 2.62 24.41
C GLN A 234 12.69 3.27 23.03
N SER A 235 11.67 4.08 22.80
CA SER A 235 11.40 4.75 21.53
C SER A 235 11.35 6.28 21.70
N PRO A 236 12.51 6.95 21.77
CA PRO A 236 12.56 8.40 21.97
C PRO A 236 11.92 9.18 20.80
N GLY A 237 11.95 8.62 19.58
CA GLY A 237 11.33 9.19 18.39
C GLY A 237 9.81 9.26 18.47
N TYR A 238 9.17 8.35 19.21
CA TYR A 238 7.72 8.23 19.32
C TYR A 238 7.18 8.54 20.73
N ALA A 239 8.04 8.98 21.66
CA ALA A 239 7.65 9.27 23.04
C ALA A 239 6.52 10.31 23.18
N PHE A 240 6.36 11.21 22.19
CA PHE A 240 5.26 12.18 22.15
C PHE A 240 3.88 11.54 22.03
N LEU A 241 3.78 10.27 21.60
CA LEU A 241 2.52 9.51 21.59
C LEU A 241 2.01 9.21 23.00
N GLY A 242 2.83 9.38 24.04
CA GLY A 242 2.36 9.35 25.43
C GLY A 242 1.46 10.53 25.81
N LEU A 243 1.39 11.56 24.97
CA LEU A 243 0.52 12.74 25.18
C LEU A 243 -0.90 12.54 24.63
N MET A 244 -1.17 11.42 23.95
CA MET A 244 -2.50 11.08 23.47
C MET A 244 -3.45 10.83 24.65
N LYS A 245 -4.62 11.47 24.60
CA LYS A 245 -5.71 11.27 25.57
C LYS A 245 -6.73 10.26 25.08
#